data_AF-A0A137SKZ9-F1
#
_entry.id   AF-A0A137SKZ9-F1
#
_cell.length_a   1.000
_cell.length_b   1.000
_cell.length_c   1.000
_cell.angle_alpha   90.00
_cell.angle_beta   90.00
_cell.angle_gamma   90.00
#
_symmetry.space_group_name_H-M   'P 1'
#
loop_
_entity.id
_entity.type
_entity.pdbx_description
1 polymer ?
#
loop_
_entity_poly.entity_id
_entity_poly.type
_entity_poly.pdbx_seq_one_letter_code
_entity_poly.pdbx_strand_id
1 'polypeptide(L)' 'MIDVLHSRMLSETANLNYDHNAWFFGTEPDAIPLHAGYTLGYYIVSKYINKTGTPASQLWDVSASEFFDVT' A
#
# COMPACT_ATOMS: atom_id res chain seq x y z
N MET A 1 -12.15 -4.69 3.45
CA MET A 1 -11.83 -3.28 3.13
C MET A 1 -10.37 -3.13 2.70
N ILE A 2 -9.41 -3.52 3.55
CA ILE A 2 -7.98 -3.44 3.19
C ILE A 2 -7.62 -4.28 1.94
N ASP A 3 -8.25 -5.44 1.76
CA ASP A 3 -8.02 -6.30 0.58
C ASP A 3 -8.52 -5.67 -0.72
N VAL A 4 -9.59 -4.87 -0.64
CA VAL A 4 -10.14 -4.12 -1.79
C VAL A 4 -9.19 -3.00 -2.18
N LEU A 5 -8.67 -2.26 -1.19
CA LEU A 5 -7.64 -1.25 -1.40
C LEU A 5 -6.36 -1.88 -1.96
N HIS A 6 -5.95 -3.04 -1.44
CA HIS A 6 -4.78 -3.75 -1.94
C HIS A 6 -4.95 -4.17 -3.40
N SER A 7 -6.10 -4.75 -3.75
CA SER A 7 -6.42 -5.14 -5.13
C SER A 7 -6.43 -3.95 -6.08
N ARG A 8 -7.01 -2.82 -5.64
CA ARG A 8 -7.01 -1.57 -6.42
C ARG A 8 -5.60 -1.02 -6.62
N MET A 9 -4.80 -0.97 -5.55
CA MET A 9 -3.40 -0.56 -5.62
C MET A 9 -2.63 -1.41 -6.64
N LEU A 10 -2.77 -2.74 -6.59
CA LEU A 10 -2.12 -3.65 -7.55
C LEU A 10 -2.45 -3.30 -9.00
N SER A 11 -3.71 -2.95 -9.30
CA SER A 11 -4.14 -2.53 -10.63
C SER A 11 -3.59 -1.16 -11.09
N GLU A 12 -3.13 -0.34 -10.15
CA GLU A 12 -2.62 1.02 -10.40
C GLU A 12 -1.09 1.14 -10.21
N THR A 13 -0.37 0.06 -9.87
CA THR A 13 1.08 0.08 -9.54
C THR A 13 1.97 0.69 -10.63
N ALA A 14 1.65 0.46 -11.91
CA ALA A 14 2.37 1.02 -13.05
C ALA A 14 1.79 2.35 -13.56
N ASN A 15 0.69 2.84 -12.96
CA ASN A 15 0.01 4.05 -13.41
C ASN A 15 0.66 5.30 -12.82
N LEU A 16 1.38 6.04 -13.66
CA LEU A 16 2.00 7.33 -13.26
C LEU A 16 0.97 8.45 -13.01
N ASN A 17 -0.27 8.29 -13.45
CA ASN A 17 -1.35 9.27 -13.33
C ASN A 17 -2.46 8.79 -12.39
N TYR A 18 -2.13 7.95 -11.40
CA TYR A 18 -3.08 7.54 -10.38
C TYR A 18 -3.60 8.76 -9.58
N ASP A 19 -4.81 8.64 -9.03
CA ASP A 19 -5.41 9.74 -8.27
C ASP A 19 -4.77 9.86 -6.88
N HIS A 20 -3.66 10.58 -6.81
CA HIS A 20 -2.94 10.84 -5.56
C HIS A 20 -3.85 11.46 -4.50
N ASN A 21 -4.75 12.37 -4.88
CA ASN A 21 -5.60 13.03 -3.92
C ASN A 21 -6.60 12.06 -3.29
N ALA A 22 -7.21 11.19 -4.09
CA ALA A 22 -8.09 10.16 -3.57
C ALA A 22 -7.35 9.20 -2.62
N TRP A 23 -6.13 8.78 -2.97
CA TRP A 23 -5.35 7.84 -2.15
C TRP A 23 -4.91 8.42 -0.79
N PHE A 24 -4.54 9.69 -0.73
CA PHE A 24 -3.93 10.28 0.46
C PHE A 24 -4.85 11.22 1.24
N PHE A 25 -5.81 11.86 0.59
CA PHE A 25 -6.77 12.81 1.18
C PHE A 25 -8.22 12.34 1.14
N GLY A 26 -8.48 11.17 0.56
CA GLY A 26 -9.80 10.58 0.49
C GLY A 26 -10.72 11.26 -0.52
N THR A 27 -11.80 10.58 -0.88
CA THR A 27 -12.85 11.10 -1.77
C THR A 27 -14.20 10.70 -1.22
N GLU A 28 -15.01 11.68 -0.87
CA GLU A 28 -16.38 11.46 -0.39
C GLU A 28 -17.36 11.31 -1.58
N PRO A 29 -18.49 10.60 -1.42
CA PRO A 29 -18.94 9.91 -0.19
C PRO A 29 -18.72 8.38 -0.18
N ASP A 30 -18.36 7.74 -1.31
CA ASP A 30 -18.23 6.27 -1.44
C ASP A 30 -16.88 5.82 -2.02
N ALA A 31 -15.86 6.68 -1.95
CA ALA A 31 -14.55 6.39 -2.54
C ALA A 31 -13.47 6.25 -1.46
N ILE A 32 -12.20 6.22 -1.89
CA ILE A 32 -11.06 5.83 -1.07
C ILE A 32 -11.11 6.58 0.29
N PRO A 33 -11.03 5.87 1.44
CA PRO A 33 -11.03 6.51 2.75
C PRO A 33 -9.89 7.50 2.91
N LEU A 34 -10.08 8.49 3.79
CA LEU A 34 -9.02 9.40 4.19
C LEU A 34 -7.78 8.60 4.65
N HIS A 35 -6.60 8.97 4.14
CA HIS A 35 -5.31 8.34 4.46
C HIS A 35 -5.17 6.87 4.07
N ALA A 36 -6.02 6.33 3.20
CA ALA A 36 -5.96 4.93 2.79
C ALA A 36 -4.59 4.51 2.24
N GLY A 37 -3.90 5.37 1.50
CA GLY A 37 -2.54 5.12 1.00
C GLY A 37 -1.54 4.85 2.12
N TYR A 38 -1.58 5.62 3.21
CA TYR A 38 -0.74 5.40 4.38
C TYR A 38 -1.12 4.11 5.10
N THR A 39 -2.40 3.91 5.38
CA THR A 39 -2.90 2.71 6.07
C THR A 39 -2.52 1.44 5.30
N LEU A 40 -2.72 1.45 3.98
CA LEU A 40 -2.36 0.33 3.11
C LEU A 40 -0.84 0.11 3.09
N GLY A 41 -0.04 1.16 2.94
CA GLY A 41 1.41 1.06 2.96
C GLY A 41 1.94 0.43 4.25
N TYR A 42 1.46 0.87 5.41
CA TYR A 42 1.82 0.27 6.70
C TYR A 42 1.40 -1.20 6.80
N TYR A 43 0.19 -1.54 6.33
CA TYR A 43 -0.29 -2.91 6.34
C TYR A 43 0.61 -3.84 5.52
N ILE A 44 0.94 -3.44 4.28
CA ILE A 44 1.78 -4.22 3.36
C ILE A 44 3.18 -4.42 3.95
N VAL A 45 3.82 -3.35 4.41
CA VAL A 45 5.17 -3.42 5.00
C VAL A 45 5.18 -4.25 6.27
N SER A 46 4.18 -4.11 7.15
CA SER A 46 4.08 -4.90 8.38
C SER A 46 3.96 -6.40 8.07
N LYS A 47 3.21 -6.76 7.03
CA LYS A 47 3.06 -8.15 6.61
C LYS A 47 4.36 -8.72 6.08
N TYR A 48 5.11 -7.94 5.29
CA TYR A 48 6.44 -8.34 4.82
C TYR A 48 7.40 -8.58 5.99
N ILE A 49 7.48 -7.64 6.95
CA ILE A 49 8.32 -7.75 8.14
C ILE A 49 7.97 -9.01 8.94
N ASN A 50 6.68 -9.27 9.17
CA ASN A 50 6.23 -10.46 9.90
C ASN A 50 6.56 -11.76 9.16
N LYS A 51 6.54 -11.75 7.83
CA LYS A 51 6.88 -12.91 7.00
C LYS A 51 8.38 -13.22 6.99
N THR A 52 9.23 -12.20 6.92
CA THR A 52 10.69 -12.37 6.80
C THR A 52 11.44 -12.34 8.13
N GLY A 53 10.83 -11.76 9.17
CA GLY A 53 11.49 -11.48 10.44
C GLY A 53 12.54 -10.36 10.34
N THR A 54 12.65 -9.68 9.20
CA THR A 54 13.61 -8.60 8.99
C THR A 54 13.03 -7.28 9.50
N PRO A 55 13.70 -6.57 10.42
CA PRO A 55 13.19 -5.31 10.94
C PRO A 55 13.19 -4.22 9.86
N ALA A 56 12.25 -3.28 9.94
CA ALA A 56 12.08 -2.19 8.98
C ALA A 56 13.39 -1.40 8.71
N SER A 57 14.24 -1.23 9.74
CA SER A 57 15.52 -0.52 9.63
C SER A 57 16.52 -1.17 8.68
N GLN A 58 16.34 -2.45 8.33
CA GLN A 58 17.20 -3.19 7.40
C GLN A 58 16.61 -3.29 5.99
N LEU A 59 15.41 -2.74 5.75
CA LEU A 59 14.69 -2.87 4.48
C LEU A 59 14.81 -1.64 3.57
N TRP A 60 15.72 -0.70 3.90
CA TRP A 60 15.82 0.58 3.20
C TRP A 60 16.23 0.46 1.72
N ASP A 61 16.95 -0.61 1.35
CA ASP A 61 17.42 -0.88 -0.02
C ASP A 61 16.58 -1.96 -0.74
N VAL A 62 15.50 -2.43 -0.10
CA VAL A 62 14.62 -3.44 -0.69
C VAL A 62 13.68 -2.78 -1.68
N SER A 63 13.59 -3.34 -2.89
CA SER A 63 12.67 -2.84 -3.92
C SER A 63 11.23 -2.83 -3.41
N ALA A 64 10.48 -1.78 -3.72
CA ALA A 64 9.05 -1.68 -3.38
C ALA A 64 8.23 -2.87 -3.92
N SER A 65 8.63 -3.46 -5.05
CA SER A 65 7.97 -4.62 -5.65
C SER A 65 7.97 -5.86 -4.74
N GLU A 66 8.98 -6.03 -3.90
CA GLU A 66 9.08 -7.17 -2.96
C GLU A 66 7.96 -7.17 -1.91
N PHE A 67 7.33 -6.00 -1.71
CA PHE A 67 6.25 -5.84 -0.75
C PHE A 67 4.86 -6.15 -1.36
N PHE A 68 4.70 -6.21 -2.67
CA PHE A 68 3.38 -6.31 -3.31
C PHE A 68 2.78 -7.73 -3.29
N ASP A 69 3.62 -8.76 -3.25
CA ASP A 69 3.20 -10.19 -3.29
C ASP A 69 3.00 -10.80 -1.90
N VAL A 70 2.86 -9.98 -0.86
CA VAL A 70 2.63 -10.49 0.49
C VAL A 70 1.14 -10.80 0.66
N THR A 71 0.71 -11.93 0.09
CA THR A 71 -0.61 -12.56 0.36
C THR A 71 -0.63 -13.35 1.67
#